data_AF-A0AAJ0XH93-F1
#
_entry.id   AF-A0AAJ0XH93-F1
#
_cell.length_a   1.000
_cell.length_b   1.000
_cell.length_c   1.000
_cell.angle_alpha   90.00
_cell.angle_beta   90.00
_cell.angle_gamma   90.00
#
_symmetry.space_group_name_H-M   'P 1'
#
loop_
_entity.id
_entity.type
_entity.pdbx_description
1 polymer ?
#
loop_
_entity_poly.entity_id
_entity_poly.type
_entity_poly.pdbx_seq_one_letter_code
_entity_poly.pdbx_strand_id
1 'polypeptide(L)'
;MRLVLIALAGLWAIGALVAFLRTREKPLDAKLSAAYLVIWPAMLVLMYINQPVPLWVSVPIFFGFIPWFLAGPHLWSILQDPGRIKPGEVVGIPRGYWTWGGLAAVLLGVLFQVFLRP
;
A
#
# COMPACT_ATOMS: atom_id res chain seq x y z
N MET A 1 0.26 25.37 -5.48
CA MET A 1 -0.39 24.05 -5.26
C MET A 1 0.04 23.05 -6.34
N ARG A 2 -0.12 23.35 -7.64
CA ARG A 2 0.31 22.48 -8.74
C ARG A 2 1.79 22.03 -8.68
N LEU A 3 2.72 22.97 -8.47
CA LEU A 3 4.15 22.66 -8.38
C LEU A 3 4.50 21.76 -7.18
N VAL A 4 3.81 21.96 -6.04
CA VAL A 4 4.00 21.13 -4.84
C VAL A 4 3.57 19.70 -5.11
N LEU A 5 2.41 19.50 -5.75
CA LEU A 5 1.93 18.17 -6.11
C LEU A 5 2.86 17.46 -7.11
N ILE A 6 3.36 18.19 -8.11
CA ILE A 6 4.33 17.67 -9.08
C ILE A 6 5.62 17.24 -8.36
N ALA A 7 6.13 18.07 -7.44
CA ALA A 7 7.32 17.75 -6.67
C ALA A 7 7.12 16.50 -5.80
N LEU A 8 5.99 16.39 -5.10
CA LEU A 8 5.65 15.22 -4.28
C LEU A 8 5.54 13.94 -5.12
N ALA A 9 4.84 14.00 -6.26
CA ALA A 9 4.71 12.88 -7.17
C ALA A 9 6.08 12.48 -7.77
N GLY A 10 6.91 13.45 -8.12
CA GLY A 10 8.27 13.22 -8.62
C GLY A 10 9.16 12.57 -7.57
N LEU A 11 9.19 13.09 -6.34
CA LEU A 11 9.94 12.51 -5.22
C LEU A 11 9.50 11.08 -4.92
N TRP A 12 8.19 10.82 -4.98
CA TRP A 12 7.67 9.48 -4.81
C TRP A 12 8.11 8.53 -5.93
N ALA A 13 8.02 8.95 -7.19
CA ALA A 13 8.45 8.14 -8.34
C ALA A 13 9.95 7.80 -8.27
N ILE A 14 10.78 8.77 -7.87
CA ILE A 14 12.20 8.56 -7.63
C ILE A 14 12.40 7.57 -6.47
N GLY A 15 11.70 7.74 -5.36
CA GLY A 15 11.74 6.83 -4.22
C GLY A 15 11.37 5.39 -4.58
N ALA A 16 10.33 5.21 -5.40
CA ALA A 16 9.91 3.91 -5.94
C ALA A 16 10.98 3.27 -6.83
N LEU A 17 11.60 4.03 -7.74
CA LEU A 17 12.69 3.54 -8.58
C LEU A 17 13.89 3.12 -7.75
N VAL A 18 14.28 3.93 -6.77
CA VAL A 18 15.38 3.62 -5.85
C VAL A 18 15.06 2.36 -5.04
N ALA A 19 13.84 2.23 -4.52
CA ALA A 19 13.38 1.04 -3.79
C ALA A 19 13.45 -0.22 -4.67
N PHE A 20 13.01 -0.13 -5.92
CA PHE A 20 13.09 -1.23 -6.88
C PHE A 20 14.55 -1.63 -7.16
N LEU A 21 15.42 -0.67 -7.46
CA LEU A 21 16.84 -0.93 -7.73
C LEU A 21 17.54 -1.58 -6.53
N ARG A 22 17.27 -1.10 -5.31
CA ARG A 22 17.89 -1.63 -4.08
C ARG A 22 17.38 -3.01 -3.67
N THR A 23 16.26 -3.47 -4.21
CA THR A 23 15.62 -4.74 -3.81
C THR A 23 15.76 -5.87 -4.84
N ARG A 24 16.43 -5.63 -5.98
CA ARG A 24 16.58 -6.63 -7.07
C ARG A 24 17.13 -7.98 -6.60
N GLU A 25 18.19 -7.92 -5.80
CA GLU A 25 18.90 -9.10 -5.25
C GLU A 25 18.51 -9.40 -3.79
N LYS A 26 17.46 -8.75 -3.28
CA LYS A 26 17.01 -8.88 -1.90
C LYS A 26 15.89 -9.93 -1.76
N PRO A 27 15.62 -10.42 -0.53
CA PRO A 27 14.53 -11.36 -0.27
C PRO A 27 13.17 -10.83 -0.72
N LEU A 28 12.21 -11.76 -0.91
CA LEU A 28 10.86 -11.45 -1.38
C LEU A 28 10.17 -10.35 -0.58
N ASP A 29 10.31 -10.34 0.75
CA ASP A 29 9.64 -9.35 1.60
C ASP A 29 10.11 -7.91 1.33
N ALA A 30 11.38 -7.73 0.96
CA ALA A 30 11.90 -6.44 0.52
C ALA A 30 11.30 -6.00 -0.81
N LYS A 31 11.15 -6.95 -1.75
CA LYS A 31 10.50 -6.70 -3.04
C LYS A 31 9.02 -6.37 -2.87
N LEU A 32 8.32 -7.06 -1.97
CA LEU A 32 6.91 -6.79 -1.65
C LEU A 32 6.73 -5.40 -1.06
N SER A 33 7.61 -5.00 -0.14
CA SER A 33 7.58 -3.67 0.47
C SER A 33 7.81 -2.57 -0.56
N ALA A 34 8.82 -2.74 -1.43
CA ALA A 34 9.08 -1.82 -2.54
C ALA A 34 7.93 -1.78 -3.56
N ALA A 35 7.34 -2.93 -3.89
CA ALA A 35 6.19 -3.01 -4.79
C ALA A 35 4.97 -2.31 -4.19
N TYR A 36 4.72 -2.47 -2.90
CA TYR A 36 3.59 -1.87 -2.22
C TYR A 36 3.66 -0.33 -2.22
N LEU A 37 4.87 0.24 -2.13
CA LEU A 37 5.10 1.67 -2.30
C LEU A 37 4.60 2.20 -3.65
N VAL A 38 4.58 1.37 -4.70
CA VAL A 38 4.12 1.68 -6.07
C VAL A 38 2.64 1.35 -6.26
N ILE A 39 2.23 0.15 -5.84
CA ILE A 39 0.90 -0.39 -6.10
C ILE A 39 -0.19 0.47 -5.48
N TRP A 40 -0.03 0.90 -4.22
CA TRP A 40 -1.11 1.63 -3.56
C TRP A 40 -1.42 3.00 -4.22
N PRO A 41 -0.44 3.85 -4.56
CA PRO A 41 -0.72 5.07 -5.33
C PRO A 41 -1.26 4.79 -6.74
N ALA A 42 -0.79 3.72 -7.40
CA ALA A 42 -1.36 3.31 -8.69
C ALA A 42 -2.84 2.94 -8.55
N MET A 43 -3.23 2.24 -7.48
CA MET A 43 -4.63 1.93 -7.17
C MET A 43 -5.46 3.21 -6.95
N LEU A 44 -4.92 4.24 -6.30
CA LEU A 44 -5.62 5.52 -6.17
C LEU A 44 -5.85 6.21 -7.51
N VAL A 45 -4.85 6.20 -8.40
CA VAL A 45 -5.00 6.75 -9.75
C VAL A 45 -6.06 5.97 -10.53
N LEU A 46 -6.02 4.63 -10.46
CA LEU A 46 -7.02 3.76 -11.07
C LEU A 46 -8.43 4.05 -10.52
N MET A 47 -8.59 4.24 -9.22
CA MET A 47 -9.88 4.61 -8.63
C MET A 47 -10.38 5.97 -9.13
N TYR A 48 -9.48 6.95 -9.25
CA TYR A 48 -9.83 8.30 -9.70
C TYR A 48 -10.35 8.30 -11.14
N ILE A 49 -9.73 7.53 -12.04
CA ILE A 49 -10.16 7.48 -13.45
C ILE A 49 -11.39 6.59 -13.69
N ASN A 50 -11.70 5.66 -12.78
CA ASN A 50 -12.81 4.71 -12.92
C ASN A 50 -14.03 5.06 -12.03
N GLN A 51 -14.25 6.34 -11.72
CA GLN A 51 -15.42 6.73 -10.91
C GLN A 51 -16.74 6.53 -11.69
N PRO A 52 -17.83 6.08 -11.02
CA PRO A 52 -17.91 5.75 -9.60
C PRO A 52 -17.38 4.35 -9.27
N VAL A 53 -16.60 4.24 -8.18
CA VAL A 53 -16.05 2.96 -7.68
C VAL A 53 -16.95 2.42 -6.55
N PRO A 54 -17.35 1.14 -6.56
CA PRO A 54 -18.12 0.54 -5.46
C PRO A 54 -17.43 0.68 -4.10
N LEU A 55 -18.20 0.91 -3.02
CA LEU A 55 -17.61 1.14 -1.70
C LEU A 55 -16.89 -0.09 -1.14
N TRP A 56 -17.34 -1.30 -1.48
CA TRP A 56 -16.63 -2.54 -1.12
C TRP A 56 -15.26 -2.69 -1.80
N VAL A 57 -14.96 -1.87 -2.83
CA VAL A 57 -13.63 -1.76 -3.46
C VAL A 57 -12.87 -0.57 -2.90
N SER A 58 -13.50 0.61 -2.83
CA SER A 58 -12.81 1.84 -2.43
C SER A 58 -12.37 1.81 -0.96
N VAL A 59 -13.19 1.30 -0.05
CA VAL A 59 -12.90 1.26 1.38
C VAL A 59 -11.63 0.43 1.68
N PRO A 60 -11.49 -0.82 1.19
CA PRO A 60 -10.24 -1.56 1.33
C PRO A 60 -9.01 -0.83 0.79
N ILE A 61 -9.13 -0.17 -0.36
CA ILE A 61 -8.01 0.58 -0.96
C ILE A 61 -7.62 1.76 -0.05
N PHE A 62 -8.58 2.49 0.50
CA PHE A 62 -8.28 3.55 1.47
C PHE A 62 -7.56 3.03 2.71
N PHE A 63 -8.00 1.90 3.29
CA PHE A 63 -7.29 1.28 4.41
C PHE A 63 -5.90 0.75 4.04
N GLY A 64 -5.69 0.40 2.78
CA GLY A 64 -4.38 0.06 2.22
C GLY A 64 -3.31 1.15 2.40
N PHE A 65 -3.70 2.38 2.75
CA PHE A 65 -2.79 3.48 3.10
C PHE A 65 -1.91 3.13 4.30
N ILE A 66 -2.45 2.43 5.31
CA ILE A 66 -1.72 2.11 6.53
C ILE A 66 -0.50 1.22 6.20
N PRO A 67 -0.68 0.07 5.50
CA PRO A 67 0.47 -0.70 5.02
C PRO A 67 1.39 0.08 4.09
N TRP A 68 0.88 1.01 3.28
CA TRP A 68 1.70 1.80 2.37
C TRP A 68 2.62 2.75 3.13
N PHE A 69 2.09 3.41 4.14
CA PHE A 69 2.84 4.29 5.03
C PHE A 69 3.94 3.52 5.79
N LEU A 70 3.64 2.28 6.21
CA LEU A 70 4.58 1.43 6.93
C LEU A 70 5.60 0.71 6.03
N ALA A 71 5.32 0.57 4.73
CA ALA A 71 6.20 -0.11 3.78
C ALA A 71 7.58 0.54 3.66
N GLY A 72 7.66 1.87 3.72
CA GLY A 72 8.91 2.61 3.65
C GLY A 72 9.84 2.33 4.84
N PRO A 73 9.40 2.59 6.08
CA PRO A 73 10.15 2.25 7.29
C PRO A 73 10.54 0.77 7.38
N HIS A 74 9.61 -0.13 7.03
CA HIS A 74 9.89 -1.57 7.01
C HIS A 74 10.98 -1.91 6.00
N LEU A 75 10.86 -1.43 4.75
CA LEU A 75 11.87 -1.61 3.72
C LEU A 75 13.23 -1.08 4.15
N TRP A 76 13.27 0.12 4.76
CA TRP A 76 14.50 0.70 5.27
C TRP A 76 15.17 -0.21 6.32
N SER A 77 14.37 -0.78 7.23
CA SER A 77 14.89 -1.65 8.29
C SER A 77 15.51 -2.94 7.76
N ILE A 78 14.89 -3.61 6.79
CA ILE A 78 15.38 -4.87 6.21
C ILE A 78 16.50 -4.66 5.18
N LEU A 79 16.62 -3.45 4.62
CA LEU A 79 17.77 -3.09 3.80
C LEU A 79 19.04 -2.91 4.65
N GLN A 80 18.90 -2.45 5.90
CA GLN A 80 20.01 -2.35 6.85
C GLN A 80 20.38 -3.70 7.46
N ASP A 81 19.38 -4.49 7.85
CA ASP A 81 19.57 -5.78 8.49
C ASP A 81 18.50 -6.79 8.00
N PRO A 82 18.87 -7.70 7.09
CA PRO A 82 17.97 -8.74 6.59
C PRO A 82 17.42 -9.66 7.69
N GLY A 83 18.07 -9.77 8.85
CA GLY A 83 17.61 -10.55 9.99
C GLY A 83 16.33 -10.00 10.64
N ARG A 84 15.92 -8.78 10.29
CA ARG A 84 14.66 -8.18 10.74
C ARG A 84 13.41 -8.71 10.05
N ILE A 85 13.55 -9.52 9.01
CA ILE A 85 12.43 -10.18 8.35
C ILE A 85 11.84 -11.22 9.31
N LYS A 86 10.56 -11.06 9.66
CA LYS A 86 9.87 -11.98 10.56
C LYS A 86 8.97 -12.95 9.80
N PRO A 87 9.02 -14.25 10.12
CA PRO A 87 8.04 -15.21 9.63
C PRO A 87 6.62 -14.81 10.02
N GLY A 88 5.67 -14.97 9.10
CA GLY A 88 4.25 -14.65 9.36
C GLY A 88 3.89 -13.16 9.23
N GLU A 89 4.84 -12.30 8.86
CA GLU A 89 4.59 -10.91 8.46
C GLU A 89 4.68 -10.76 6.94
N VAL A 90 4.03 -9.71 6.42
CA VAL A 90 4.10 -9.24 5.03
C VAL A 90 4.22 -7.73 5.08
N VAL A 91 5.30 -7.17 4.57
CA VAL A 91 5.57 -5.71 4.62
C VAL A 91 5.56 -5.21 6.08
N GLY A 92 6.11 -6.01 7.00
CA GLY A 92 6.21 -5.67 8.44
C GLY A 92 4.88 -5.71 9.20
N ILE A 93 3.83 -6.26 8.58
CA ILE A 93 2.50 -6.38 9.17
C ILE A 93 2.12 -7.87 9.30
N PRO A 94 1.63 -8.33 10.45
CA PRO A 94 1.19 -9.70 10.64
C PRO A 94 0.16 -10.14 9.59
N ARG A 95 0.31 -11.34 9.03
CA ARG A 95 -0.63 -11.89 8.04
C ARG A 95 -2.08 -11.91 8.53
N GLY A 96 -2.28 -12.17 9.83
CA GLY A 96 -3.62 -12.10 10.43
C GLY A 96 -4.27 -10.71 10.32
N TYR A 97 -3.47 -9.64 10.41
CA TYR A 97 -3.97 -8.28 10.21
C TYR A 97 -4.35 -8.04 8.75
N TRP A 98 -3.55 -8.54 7.79
CA TRP A 98 -3.90 -8.48 6.37
C TRP A 98 -5.23 -9.18 6.06
N THR A 99 -5.42 -10.39 6.58
CA THR A 99 -6.63 -11.18 6.30
C THR A 99 -7.85 -10.59 6.98
N TRP A 100 -7.79 -10.34 8.29
CA TRP A 100 -8.96 -9.87 9.05
C TRP A 100 -9.24 -8.39 8.81
N GLY A 101 -8.21 -7.56 8.69
CA GLY A 101 -8.35 -6.15 8.33
C GLY A 101 -8.89 -5.97 6.92
N GLY A 102 -8.39 -6.76 5.96
CA GLY A 102 -8.91 -6.76 4.58
C GLY A 102 -10.39 -7.19 4.52
N LEU A 103 -10.74 -8.29 5.18
CA LEU A 103 -12.12 -8.76 5.25
C LEU A 103 -13.04 -7.72 5.93
N ALA A 104 -12.62 -7.17 7.06
CA ALA A 104 -13.39 -6.14 7.77
C ALA A 104 -13.59 -4.89 6.89
N ALA A 105 -12.57 -4.46 6.14
CA ALA A 105 -12.68 -3.33 5.24
C ALA A 105 -13.66 -3.58 4.08
N VAL A 106 -13.65 -4.79 3.51
CA VAL A 106 -14.62 -5.17 2.45
C VAL A 106 -16.03 -5.19 3.02
N LEU A 107 -16.25 -5.85 4.16
CA LEU A 107 -17.55 -5.91 4.84
C LEU A 107 -18.06 -4.52 5.18
N LEU A 108 -17.20 -3.64 5.70
CA LEU A 108 -17.55 -2.26 5.99
C LEU A 108 -17.97 -1.51 4.72
N GLY A 109 -17.24 -1.70 3.62
CA GLY A 109 -17.60 -1.13 2.32
C GLY A 109 -18.94 -1.65 1.78
N VAL A 110 -19.25 -2.94 1.97
CA VAL A 110 -20.57 -3.50 1.64
C VAL A 110 -21.67 -2.86 2.49
N LEU A 111 -21.47 -2.78 3.81
CA LEU A 111 -22.44 -2.16 4.73
C LEU A 111 -22.71 -0.71 4.34
N PHE A 112 -21.66 0.09 4.12
CA PHE A 112 -21.81 1.47 3.65
C PHE A 112 -22.53 1.55 2.31
N GLN A 113 -22.26 0.63 1.38
CA GLN A 113 -22.95 0.63 0.10
C GLN A 113 -24.44 0.29 0.23
N VAL A 114 -24.84 -0.49 1.23
CA VAL A 114 -26.25 -0.80 1.48
C VAL A 114 -26.94 0.37 2.18
N PHE A 115 -26.32 0.95 3.21
CA PHE A 115 -26.94 1.98 4.06
C PHE A 115 -26.84 3.41 3.54
N LEU A 116 -25.85 3.72 2.69
CA LEU A 116 -25.61 5.06 2.14
C LEU A 116 -26.04 5.20 0.67
N ARG A 117 -26.74 4.20 0.13
CA ARG A 117 -27.44 4.38 -1.16
C ARG A 117 -28.54 5.43 -0.95
N PRO A 118 -28.62 6.46 -1.82
CA PRO A 118 -29.76 7.37 -1.82
C PRO A 118 -31.06 6.63 -2.15
#